data_AF-A0A3M6WQ30-F1
#
_entry.id   AF-A0A3M6WQ30-F1
#
_cell.length_a   1.000
_cell.length_b   1.000
_cell.length_c   1.000
_cell.angle_alpha   90.00
_cell.angle_beta   90.00
_cell.angle_gamma   90.00
#
_symmetry.space_group_name_H-M   'P 1'
#
loop_
_entity.id
_entity.type
_entity.pdbx_description
1 polymer ?
#
loop_
_entity_poly.entity_id
_entity_poly.type
_entity_poly.pdbx_seq_one_letter_code
_entity_poly.pdbx_strand_id
1 'polypeptide(L)'
;MSPKPLSGDAFHDPSNTGPRTTQQIRDGGTFSVYASIAINAPTQVVYDAILDVQKWHEWNTFVPKVDITGHPHPHKGRLKMMEGTNMTFHVQMTPDEQTTSKET
;
A
#
# COMPACT_ATOMS: atom_id res chain seq x y z
N MET A 1 -25.80 21.50 -8.88
CA MET A 1 -24.48 21.78 -9.48
C MET A 1 -23.56 20.68 -8.99
N SER A 2 -23.09 19.78 -9.86
CA SER A 2 -22.19 18.71 -9.43
C SER A 2 -20.85 19.30 -8.97
N PRO A 3 -20.26 18.83 -7.85
CA PRO A 3 -18.96 19.31 -7.41
C PRO A 3 -17.92 19.07 -8.52
N LYS A 4 -17.23 20.13 -8.93
CA LYS A 4 -16.15 20.02 -9.90
C LYS A 4 -14.94 19.37 -9.20
N PRO A 5 -14.35 18.30 -9.75
CA PRO A 5 -13.14 17.70 -9.17
C PRO A 5 -12.03 18.74 -9.01
N LEU A 6 -11.29 18.66 -7.90
CA LEU A 6 -10.10 19.49 -7.69
C LEU A 6 -9.04 19.13 -8.74
N SER A 7 -8.34 20.14 -9.26
CA SER A 7 -7.28 19.99 -10.27
C SER A 7 -6.14 20.97 -9.99
N GLY A 8 -4.94 20.70 -10.51
CA GLY A 8 -3.76 21.55 -10.32
C GLY A 8 -3.23 21.53 -8.88
N ASP A 9 -2.83 22.69 -8.36
CA ASP A 9 -2.23 22.84 -7.03
C ASP A 9 -3.15 22.37 -5.89
N ALA A 10 -4.47 22.42 -6.09
CA ALA A 10 -5.45 21.90 -5.14
C ALA A 10 -5.44 20.36 -5.01
N PHE A 11 -4.91 19.65 -6.02
CA PHE A 11 -4.60 18.21 -5.92
C PHE A 11 -3.27 17.99 -5.19
N HIS A 12 -2.37 18.95 -5.19
CA HIS A 12 -1.06 18.85 -4.54
C HIS A 12 -1.01 19.52 -3.16
N ASP A 13 -2.17 19.74 -2.53
CA ASP A 13 -2.26 20.38 -1.22
C ASP A 13 -1.33 19.66 -0.20
N PRO A 14 -0.25 20.34 0.26
CA PRO A 14 0.72 19.76 1.18
C PRO A 14 0.13 19.53 2.58
N SER A 15 -1.05 20.07 2.88
CA SER A 15 -1.76 19.82 4.14
C SER A 15 -2.52 18.48 4.15
N ASN A 16 -2.53 17.73 3.05
CA ASN A 16 -3.28 16.47 2.89
C ASN A 16 -4.78 16.62 3.16
N THR A 17 -5.34 17.83 3.01
CA THR A 17 -6.76 18.06 3.27
C THR A 17 -7.56 17.94 1.97
N GLY A 18 -8.26 16.81 1.79
CA GLY A 18 -9.31 16.71 0.79
C GLY A 18 -9.50 15.33 0.16
N PRO A 19 -10.74 15.02 -0.29
CA PRO A 19 -11.04 13.80 -1.02
C PRO A 19 -10.39 13.81 -2.41
N ARG A 20 -9.52 12.82 -2.70
CA ARG A 20 -8.97 12.61 -4.05
C ARG A 20 -9.88 11.69 -4.85
N THR A 21 -9.90 11.90 -6.16
CA THR A 21 -10.55 10.97 -7.10
C THR A 21 -9.79 9.65 -7.11
N THR A 22 -10.44 8.57 -6.70
CA THR A 22 -9.92 7.21 -6.89
C THR A 22 -10.08 6.82 -8.36
N GLN A 23 -9.00 6.38 -9.01
CA GLN A 23 -8.99 6.02 -10.44
C GLN A 23 -10.06 4.97 -10.80
N GLN A 24 -10.55 4.18 -9.83
CA GLN A 24 -11.47 3.06 -10.05
C GLN A 24 -12.96 3.36 -9.78
N ILE A 25 -13.32 4.53 -9.23
CA ILE A 25 -14.73 4.86 -8.92
C ILE A 25 -15.14 6.10 -9.72
N ARG A 26 -15.84 5.87 -10.84
CA ARG A 26 -16.29 6.94 -11.76
C ARG A 26 -17.39 7.83 -11.17
N ASP A 27 -18.29 7.27 -10.36
CA ASP A 27 -19.42 7.99 -9.76
C ASP A 27 -19.59 7.62 -8.27
N GLY A 28 -19.47 8.61 -7.38
CA GLY A 28 -20.11 8.58 -6.05
C GLY A 28 -19.26 8.25 -4.82
N GLY A 29 -17.98 7.90 -4.92
CA GLY A 29 -17.15 7.60 -3.74
C GLY A 29 -15.74 8.14 -3.86
N THR A 30 -15.38 9.12 -3.03
CA THR A 30 -14.00 9.58 -2.84
C THR A 30 -13.57 9.25 -1.42
N PHE A 31 -12.80 8.17 -1.26
CA PHE A 31 -12.17 7.83 0.02
C PHE A 31 -10.66 8.01 -0.11
N SER A 32 -10.08 8.85 0.74
CA SER A 32 -8.65 9.10 0.79
C SER A 32 -8.22 9.13 2.25
N VAL A 33 -7.25 8.29 2.59
CA VAL A 33 -6.69 8.21 3.94
C VAL A 33 -5.26 8.69 3.87
N TYR A 34 -4.89 9.55 4.81
CA TYR A 34 -3.52 10.01 4.97
C TYR A 34 -3.06 9.67 6.38
N ALA A 35 -1.84 9.15 6.47
CA ALA A 35 -1.17 8.90 7.73
C ALA A 35 0.28 9.36 7.57
N SER A 36 0.82 9.97 8.62
CA SER A 36 2.23 10.30 8.70
C SER A 36 2.73 10.04 10.10
N ILE A 37 3.97 9.56 10.20
CA ILE A 37 4.64 9.30 11.47
C ILE A 37 6.13 9.57 11.31
N ALA A 38 6.73 10.18 12.33
CA ALA A 38 8.18 10.35 12.38
C ALA A 38 8.82 9.07 12.90
N ILE A 39 9.74 8.50 12.12
CA ILE A 39 10.49 7.30 12.49
C ILE A 39 11.94 7.73 12.71
N ASN A 40 12.49 7.46 13.90
CA ASN A 40 13.88 7.74 14.20
C ASN A 40 14.80 6.66 13.61
N ALA A 41 14.89 6.62 12.28
CA ALA A 41 15.73 5.69 11.54
C ALA A 41 16.20 6.34 10.21
N PRO A 42 17.33 5.90 9.63
CA PRO A 42 17.71 6.33 8.29
C PRO A 42 16.63 5.97 7.26
N THR A 43 16.35 6.87 6.31
CA THR A 43 15.30 6.68 5.29
C THR A 43 15.45 5.38 4.53
N GLN A 44 16.70 4.98 4.23
CA GLN A 44 17.00 3.74 3.52
C GLN A 44 16.51 2.50 4.27
N VAL A 45 16.60 2.48 5.60
CA VAL A 45 16.16 1.36 6.43
C VAL A 45 14.65 1.22 6.38
N VAL A 46 13.93 2.34 6.47
CA VAL A 46 12.45 2.35 6.35
C VAL A 46 12.03 1.87 4.96
N TYR A 47 12.68 2.37 3.93
CA TYR A 47 12.41 1.97 2.54
C TYR A 47 12.68 0.47 2.32
N ASP A 48 13.81 -0.05 2.80
CA ASP A 48 14.14 -1.47 2.68
C ASP A 48 13.17 -2.37 3.45
N ALA A 49 12.65 -1.91 4.60
CA ALA A 49 11.63 -2.65 5.36
C ALA A 49 10.29 -2.71 4.61
N ILE A 50 9.91 -1.64 3.90
CA ILE A 50 8.70 -1.62 3.06
C ILE A 50 8.83 -2.62 1.91
N LEU A 51 10.00 -2.69 1.26
CA LEU A 51 10.22 -3.60 0.14
C LEU A 51 10.39 -5.07 0.56
N ASP A 52 10.72 -5.34 1.82
CA ASP A 52 10.89 -6.71 2.33
C ASP A 52 9.54 -7.32 2.75
N VAL A 53 8.71 -7.62 1.75
CA VAL A 53 7.34 -8.13 1.91
C VAL A 53 7.26 -9.41 2.74
N GLN A 54 8.31 -10.24 2.74
CA GLN A 54 8.33 -11.48 3.53
C GLN A 54 8.38 -11.20 5.03
N LYS A 55 8.89 -10.01 5.43
CA LYS A 55 9.00 -9.58 6.82
C LYS A 55 7.89 -8.67 7.29
N TRP A 56 6.87 -8.41 6.46
CA TRP A 56 5.75 -7.58 6.87
C TRP A 56 5.06 -8.10 8.13
N HIS A 57 4.96 -9.42 8.30
CA HIS A 57 4.38 -10.04 9.50
C HIS A 57 5.08 -9.65 10.82
N GLU A 58 6.34 -9.17 10.78
CA GLU A 58 7.07 -8.73 11.97
C GLU A 58 6.55 -7.40 12.53
N TRP A 59 5.95 -6.53 11.69
CA TRP A 59 5.57 -5.17 12.06
C TRP A 59 4.18 -4.73 11.56
N ASN A 60 3.60 -5.44 10.60
CA ASN A 60 2.31 -5.17 9.99
C ASN A 60 1.32 -6.29 10.36
N THR A 61 0.60 -6.10 11.46
CA THR A 61 -0.41 -7.05 11.93
C THR A 61 -1.60 -7.20 10.96
N PHE A 62 -1.83 -6.21 10.10
CA PHE A 62 -2.88 -6.28 9.08
C PHE A 62 -2.54 -7.25 7.96
N VAL A 63 -1.24 -7.43 7.64
CA VAL A 63 -0.76 -8.38 6.62
C VAL A 63 0.15 -9.43 7.26
N PRO A 64 -0.41 -10.42 7.97
CA PRO A 64 0.36 -11.46 8.65
C PRO A 64 1.08 -12.42 7.69
N LYS A 65 0.70 -12.47 6.41
CA LYS A 65 1.33 -13.36 5.43
C LYS A 65 1.28 -12.76 4.03
N VAL A 66 2.36 -12.97 3.29
CA VAL A 66 2.47 -12.64 1.86
C VAL A 66 2.95 -13.87 1.10
N ASP A 67 2.24 -14.25 0.04
CA ASP A 67 2.68 -15.28 -0.90
C ASP A 67 3.13 -14.60 -2.20
N ILE A 68 4.42 -14.71 -2.54
CA ILE A 68 4.95 -14.20 -3.81
C ILE A 68 4.69 -15.26 -4.89
N THR A 69 3.82 -14.94 -5.83
CA THR A 69 3.38 -15.85 -6.91
C THR A 69 4.14 -15.64 -8.22
N GLY A 70 4.82 -14.50 -8.37
CA GLY A 70 5.71 -14.21 -9.48
C GLY A 70 6.72 -13.14 -9.10
N HIS A 71 7.97 -13.29 -9.54
CA HIS A 71 9.01 -12.30 -9.29
C HIS A 71 9.96 -12.24 -10.49
N PRO A 72 10.47 -11.06 -10.90
CA PRO A 72 11.38 -10.93 -12.04
C PRO A 72 12.72 -11.66 -11.83
N HIS A 73 13.10 -11.86 -10.57
CA HIS A 73 14.35 -12.53 -10.17
C HIS A 73 14.08 -13.63 -9.14
N PRO A 74 13.42 -14.75 -9.51
CA PRO A 74 12.91 -15.73 -8.55
C PRO A 74 14.02 -16.53 -7.84
N HIS A 75 15.23 -16.55 -8.39
CA HIS A 75 16.37 -17.30 -7.85
C HIS A 75 17.21 -16.49 -6.85
N LYS A 76 16.85 -15.23 -6.54
CA LYS A 76 17.55 -14.45 -5.51
C LYS A 76 17.10 -14.94 -4.13
N GLY A 77 18.06 -15.20 -3.24
CA GLY A 77 17.78 -15.74 -1.90
C GLY A 77 16.93 -14.85 -0.97
N ARG A 78 16.78 -13.55 -1.30
CA ARG A 78 15.85 -12.63 -0.63
C ARG A 78 15.14 -11.82 -1.70
N LEU A 79 13.83 -12.05 -1.83
CA LEU A 79 13.00 -11.37 -2.81
C LEU A 79 12.55 -10.03 -2.21
N LYS A 80 12.84 -8.93 -2.90
CA LYS A 80 12.34 -7.60 -2.55
C LYS A 80 11.23 -7.25 -3.51
N MET A 81 10.19 -6.57 -3.03
CA MET A 81 9.18 -6.00 -3.90
C MET A 81 9.84 -5.09 -4.95
N MET A 82 9.55 -5.36 -6.21
CA MET A 82 9.97 -4.58 -7.36
C MET A 82 8.95 -4.71 -8.48
N GLU A 83 9.09 -3.85 -9.49
CA GLU A 83 8.24 -3.90 -10.68
C GLU A 83 8.19 -5.32 -11.27
N GLY A 84 6.98 -5.80 -11.58
CA GLY A 84 6.74 -7.17 -12.06
C GLY A 84 6.66 -8.24 -10.97
N THR A 85 6.62 -7.87 -9.69
CA THR A 85 6.32 -8.81 -8.59
C THR A 85 4.83 -9.01 -8.48
N ASN A 86 4.38 -10.25 -8.65
CA ASN A 86 3.00 -10.67 -8.38
C ASN A 86 2.94 -11.30 -6.99
N MET A 87 1.98 -10.89 -6.17
CA MET A 87 1.82 -11.43 -4.83
C MET A 87 0.37 -11.47 -4.35
N THR A 88 0.12 -12.31 -3.37
CA THR A 88 -1.15 -12.39 -2.66
C THR A 88 -0.91 -12.02 -1.20
N PHE A 89 -1.61 -11.00 -0.73
CA PHE A 89 -1.63 -10.60 0.66
C PHE A 89 -2.74 -11.35 1.39
N HIS A 90 -2.43 -11.90 2.56
CA HIS A 90 -3.42 -12.37 3.51
C HIS A 90 -3.63 -11.25 4.52
N VAL A 91 -4.87 -10.79 4.61
CA VAL A 91 -5.29 -9.66 5.43
C VAL A 91 -6.09 -10.19 6.62
N GLN A 92 -5.79 -9.65 7.80
CA GLN A 92 -6.52 -9.94 9.02
C GLN A 92 -7.04 -8.64 9.63
N MET A 93 -8.35 -8.40 9.52
CA MET A 93 -9.01 -7.22 10.13
C MET A 93 -9.39 -7.48 11.59
N THR A 94 -9.83 -8.70 11.91
CA THR A 94 -10.18 -9.14 13.26
C THR A 94 -9.56 -10.52 13.51
N PRO A 95 -9.46 -10.99 14.77
CA PRO A 95 -8.89 -12.30 15.07
C PRO A 95 -9.52 -13.45 14.27
N ASP A 96 -10.82 -13.35 13.99
CA ASP A 96 -11.62 -14.41 13.37
C ASP A 96 -11.84 -14.22 11.86
N GLU A 97 -11.50 -13.05 11.31
CA GLU A 97 -11.76 -12.71 9.91
C GLU A 97 -10.47 -12.54 9.12
N GLN A 98 -10.23 -13.47 8.20
CA GLN A 98 -9.12 -13.45 7.26
C GLN A 98 -9.65 -13.38 5.83
N THR A 99 -9.04 -12.52 5.02
CA THR A 99 -9.35 -12.34 3.60
C THR A 99 -8.06 -12.27 2.80
N THR A 100 -8.10 -12.53 1.49
CA THR A 100 -6.92 -12.41 0.62
C THR A 100 -7.13 -11.35 -0.46
N SER A 101 -6.12 -10.51 -0.71
CA SER A 101 -6.07 -9.61 -1.88
C SER A 101 -4.95 -10.04 -2.82
N LYS A 102 -5.21 -10.00 -4.13
CA LYS A 102 -4.20 -10.27 -5.16
C LYS A 102 -3.75 -8.97 -5.78
N GLU A 103 -2.44 -8.76 -5.81
CA GLU A 103 -1.83 -7.62 -6.49
C GLU A 103 -0.92 -8.11 -7.62
N THR A 104 -1.04 -7.45 -8.77
CA THR A 104 -0.31 -7.73 -10.02
C THR A 104 0.31 -6.47 -10.57
#